data_AF-A0A6A6LYR9-F1
#
_entry.id   AF-A0A6A6LYR9-F1
#
_cell.length_a   1.000
_cell.length_b   1.000
_cell.length_c   1.000
_cell.angle_alpha   90.00
_cell.angle_beta   90.00
_cell.angle_gamma   90.00
#
_symmetry.space_group_name_H-M   'P 1'
#
loop_
_entity.id
_entity.type
_entity.pdbx_description
1 polymer ?
#
loop_
_entity_poly.entity_id
_entity_poly.type
_entity_poly.pdbx_seq_one_letter_code
_entity_poly.pdbx_strand_id
1 'polypeptide(L)'
;MGIIGEKLDIDFIISTGDNFYDDGLTGVDDPAFYESFTKIYTAPSLQKQWYCVLGNHDYRGDVEAQLSPVLREMDSKWLCLRSFIVDTEIADFFFVDTTPFVDKYFTEKDHNYDWSGVTPRQSYLLNLLKDLDKSLKESTAKWKIVVGHHTIKSAGHHGNTQELNSQLLPILLENDVDLYINGHDHCLEHISSSESPLQFLTSGGGSKAWKGDVDWWDPKEMKFYFDGQGFMSVEITQTQMGVIGEELNIDFVISTGDNFYEDGLTGVDDPAFYESFTNIYTAPSLQKQWYSVLGNHDYRGDAEAQLNPILTEKDSRWLCLRSFIVNAEIVEFFFVDTSPFVNDYFINPAGHNYDWKALESSNAKWKIVVGHHAILSAGHHGITEELLNQLVPILEKHNVDAYINGHHCMEHISTSHSKIQFLTSGGGSKAWRGDIRNWNPEELKLYYDGQGFMSGQMTDTKAVFVFYDIFGNVLHQWSISKVSHSAA
;
A
#
# COMPACT_ATOMS: atom_id res chain seq x y z
N MET A 1 -8.63 -19.10 0.61
CA MET A 1 -9.28 -17.88 1.13
C MET A 1 -9.00 -17.66 2.62
N GLY A 2 -9.46 -18.52 3.54
CA GLY A 2 -9.31 -18.28 5.00
C GLY A 2 -7.89 -18.00 5.50
N ILE A 3 -6.88 -18.77 5.06
CA ILE A 3 -5.47 -18.53 5.40
C ILE A 3 -5.00 -17.14 4.94
N ILE A 4 -5.42 -16.69 3.76
CA ILE A 4 -5.08 -15.36 3.25
C ILE A 4 -5.82 -14.27 4.01
N GLY A 5 -7.11 -14.49 4.32
CA GLY A 5 -7.89 -13.57 5.14
C GLY A 5 -7.28 -13.35 6.54
N GLU A 6 -6.70 -14.39 7.14
CA GLU A 6 -5.99 -14.28 8.42
C GLU A 6 -4.65 -13.56 8.25
N LYS A 7 -3.90 -13.89 7.19
CA LYS A 7 -2.60 -13.27 6.92
C LYS A 7 -2.71 -11.76 6.67
N LEU A 8 -3.77 -11.32 5.99
CA LEU A 8 -3.99 -9.92 5.61
C LEU A 8 -4.89 -9.16 6.59
N ASP A 9 -5.44 -9.83 7.61
CA ASP A 9 -6.45 -9.28 8.53
C ASP A 9 -7.55 -8.49 7.82
N ILE A 10 -8.27 -9.15 6.90
CA ILE A 10 -9.24 -8.49 6.03
C ILE A 10 -10.40 -7.83 6.80
N ASP A 11 -10.88 -6.70 6.29
CA ASP A 11 -12.03 -5.98 6.83
C ASP A 11 -13.38 -6.63 6.46
N PHE A 12 -13.53 -7.00 5.19
CA PHE A 12 -14.76 -7.60 4.64
C PHE A 12 -14.48 -8.44 3.39
N ILE A 13 -15.53 -9.09 2.88
CA ILE A 13 -15.50 -9.93 1.68
C ILE A 13 -16.50 -9.38 0.66
N ILE A 14 -16.13 -9.42 -0.62
CA ILE A 14 -17.03 -9.12 -1.74
C ILE A 14 -17.31 -10.41 -2.52
N SER A 15 -18.59 -10.70 -2.76
CA SER A 15 -19.04 -11.71 -3.72
C SER A 15 -19.60 -11.01 -4.96
N THR A 16 -18.99 -11.28 -6.12
CA THR A 16 -19.29 -10.61 -7.40
C THR A 16 -20.47 -11.25 -8.15
N GLY A 17 -21.37 -11.94 -7.45
CA GLY A 17 -22.55 -12.58 -8.05
C GLY A 17 -22.35 -14.06 -8.36
N ASP A 18 -23.41 -14.67 -8.90
CA ASP A 18 -23.56 -16.12 -9.03
C ASP A 18 -23.25 -16.83 -7.71
N ASN A 19 -23.91 -16.35 -6.66
CA ASN A 19 -23.69 -16.83 -5.31
C ASN A 19 -24.16 -18.29 -5.15
N PHE A 20 -25.21 -18.69 -5.87
CA PHE A 20 -25.75 -20.05 -5.82
C PHE A 20 -25.98 -20.63 -7.23
N TYR A 21 -25.20 -21.67 -7.55
CA TYR A 21 -25.33 -22.44 -8.79
C TYR A 21 -26.27 -23.64 -8.63
N ASP A 22 -26.95 -24.10 -9.70
CA ASP A 22 -26.98 -23.51 -11.05
C ASP A 22 -28.14 -22.51 -11.26
N ASP A 23 -29.16 -22.51 -10.40
CA ASP A 23 -30.38 -21.70 -10.57
C ASP A 23 -30.79 -20.97 -9.27
N GLY A 24 -29.84 -20.28 -8.63
CA GLY A 24 -30.11 -19.47 -7.44
C GLY A 24 -30.68 -20.27 -6.27
N LEU A 25 -31.25 -19.57 -5.28
CA LEU A 25 -32.05 -20.20 -4.22
C LEU A 25 -33.51 -20.33 -4.67
N THR A 26 -34.23 -21.34 -4.20
CA THR A 26 -35.68 -21.51 -4.47
C THR A 26 -36.59 -20.77 -3.48
N GLY A 27 -36.00 -20.20 -2.42
CA GLY A 27 -36.70 -19.47 -1.36
C GLY A 27 -35.79 -19.24 -0.14
N VAL A 28 -36.30 -18.55 0.88
CA VAL A 28 -35.52 -18.24 2.11
C VAL A 28 -35.18 -19.49 2.95
N ASP A 29 -35.95 -20.57 2.79
CA ASP A 29 -35.74 -21.84 3.49
C ASP A 29 -34.90 -22.84 2.67
N ASP A 30 -34.32 -22.41 1.54
CA ASP A 30 -33.55 -23.29 0.68
C ASP A 30 -32.27 -23.78 1.40
N PRO A 31 -32.03 -25.11 1.50
CA PRO A 31 -30.84 -25.64 2.16
C PRO A 31 -29.53 -25.19 1.51
N ALA A 32 -29.53 -24.80 0.23
CA ALA A 32 -28.34 -24.34 -0.47
C ALA A 32 -27.69 -23.12 0.19
N PHE A 33 -28.46 -22.25 0.83
CA PHE A 33 -27.89 -21.14 1.61
C PHE A 33 -26.97 -21.66 2.72
N TYR A 34 -27.44 -22.65 3.47
CA TYR A 34 -26.66 -23.23 4.56
C TYR A 34 -25.51 -24.11 4.05
N GLU A 35 -25.75 -24.89 3.01
CA GLU A 35 -24.81 -25.88 2.47
C GLU A 35 -23.69 -25.25 1.64
N SER A 36 -23.96 -24.18 0.90
CA SER A 36 -23.01 -23.56 -0.04
C SER A 36 -22.40 -22.25 0.48
N PHE A 37 -22.99 -21.62 1.51
CA PHE A 37 -22.44 -20.40 2.12
C PHE A 37 -22.03 -20.63 3.59
N THR A 38 -23.01 -20.83 4.49
CA THR A 38 -22.73 -20.85 5.95
C THR A 38 -21.73 -21.94 6.35
N LYS A 39 -21.86 -23.15 5.82
CA LYS A 39 -20.96 -24.28 6.14
C LYS A 39 -19.63 -24.28 5.37
N ILE A 40 -19.53 -23.50 4.30
CA ILE A 40 -18.32 -23.46 3.46
C ILE A 40 -17.32 -22.47 4.05
N TYR A 41 -17.78 -21.25 4.36
CA TYR A 41 -16.91 -20.17 4.80
C TYR A 41 -16.83 -20.10 6.33
N THR A 42 -16.29 -21.16 6.94
CA THR A 42 -16.23 -21.33 8.42
C THR A 42 -14.93 -20.86 9.06
N ALA A 43 -13.91 -20.50 8.28
CA ALA A 43 -12.65 -20.00 8.82
C ALA A 43 -12.87 -18.72 9.67
N PRO A 44 -12.20 -18.56 10.82
CA PRO A 44 -12.40 -17.39 11.70
C PRO A 44 -12.19 -16.05 10.99
N SER A 45 -11.17 -15.96 10.13
CA SER A 45 -10.86 -14.78 9.32
C SER A 45 -11.92 -14.43 8.27
N LEU A 46 -12.83 -15.35 7.94
CA LEU A 46 -13.95 -15.13 7.03
C LEU A 46 -15.26 -14.82 7.77
N GLN A 47 -15.24 -14.78 9.12
CA GLN A 47 -16.38 -14.35 9.93
C GLN A 47 -16.51 -12.82 9.97
N LYS A 48 -16.50 -12.22 8.79
CA LYS A 48 -16.62 -10.78 8.53
C LYS A 48 -17.85 -10.53 7.66
N GLN A 49 -18.19 -9.26 7.40
CA GLN A 49 -19.30 -8.93 6.50
C GLN A 49 -18.99 -9.39 5.06
N TRP A 50 -19.95 -10.06 4.42
CA TRP A 50 -19.95 -10.35 2.99
C TRP A 50 -20.92 -9.41 2.30
N TYR A 51 -20.41 -8.64 1.34
CA TYR A 51 -21.18 -7.79 0.45
C TYR A 51 -21.34 -8.50 -0.89
N CYS A 52 -22.59 -8.83 -1.23
CA CYS A 52 -22.92 -9.67 -2.37
C CYS A 52 -23.78 -8.89 -3.37
N VAL A 53 -23.43 -8.97 -4.65
CA VAL A 53 -24.35 -8.64 -5.76
C VAL A 53 -24.93 -9.92 -6.35
N LEU A 54 -25.98 -9.78 -7.16
CA LEU A 54 -26.59 -10.90 -7.86
C LEU A 54 -25.91 -11.11 -9.22
N GLY A 55 -25.73 -12.38 -9.60
CA GLY A 55 -25.36 -12.77 -10.96
C GLY A 55 -26.53 -13.37 -11.74
N ASN A 56 -26.30 -13.76 -12.99
CA ASN A 56 -27.37 -14.29 -13.82
C ASN A 56 -27.88 -15.65 -13.32
N HIS A 57 -27.05 -16.47 -12.67
CA HIS A 57 -27.51 -17.72 -12.05
C HIS A 57 -28.42 -17.46 -10.85
N ASP A 58 -28.12 -16.42 -10.06
CA ASP A 58 -28.96 -16.03 -8.92
C ASP A 58 -30.36 -15.59 -9.38
N TYR A 59 -30.44 -14.94 -10.55
CA TYR A 59 -31.70 -14.55 -11.18
C TYR A 59 -32.51 -15.71 -11.75
N ARG A 60 -31.96 -16.92 -11.86
CA ARG A 60 -32.73 -18.10 -12.30
C ARG A 60 -33.55 -18.72 -11.17
N GLY A 61 -33.22 -18.37 -9.93
CA GLY A 61 -33.97 -18.72 -8.73
C GLY A 61 -34.90 -17.60 -8.26
N ASP A 62 -35.20 -17.63 -6.96
CA ASP A 62 -35.89 -16.59 -6.20
C ASP A 62 -34.89 -15.49 -5.81
N VAL A 63 -35.01 -14.34 -6.47
CA VAL A 63 -34.14 -13.20 -6.21
C VAL A 63 -34.48 -12.54 -4.88
N GLU A 64 -35.77 -12.41 -4.57
CA GLU A 64 -36.24 -11.74 -3.35
C GLU A 64 -35.83 -12.52 -2.09
N ALA A 65 -35.73 -13.85 -2.18
CA ALA A 65 -35.16 -14.66 -1.11
C ALA A 65 -33.71 -14.29 -0.78
N GLN A 66 -32.86 -14.12 -1.79
CA GLN A 66 -31.44 -13.79 -1.62
C GLN A 66 -31.24 -12.37 -1.05
N LEU A 67 -32.14 -11.45 -1.40
CA LEU A 67 -32.18 -10.07 -0.89
C LEU A 67 -32.83 -9.96 0.50
N SER A 68 -33.50 -11.02 0.96
CA SER A 68 -34.31 -10.99 2.18
C SER A 68 -33.45 -10.80 3.44
N PRO A 69 -33.88 -9.94 4.39
CA PRO A 69 -33.28 -9.87 5.72
C PRO A 69 -33.26 -11.22 6.46
N VAL A 70 -34.16 -12.15 6.12
CA VAL A 70 -34.22 -13.49 6.74
C VAL A 70 -32.89 -14.24 6.58
N LEU A 71 -32.25 -14.18 5.41
CA LEU A 71 -30.94 -14.83 5.22
C LEU A 71 -29.83 -14.18 6.05
N ARG A 72 -29.91 -12.86 6.26
CA ARG A 72 -28.99 -12.13 7.16
C ARG A 72 -29.22 -12.49 8.63
N GLU A 73 -30.47 -12.73 9.02
CA GLU A 73 -30.79 -13.21 10.37
C GLU A 73 -30.30 -14.65 10.59
N MET A 74 -30.34 -15.48 9.54
CA MET A 74 -29.79 -16.85 9.58
C MET A 74 -28.26 -16.85 9.66
N ASP A 75 -27.60 -15.98 8.91
CA ASP A 75 -26.16 -15.80 8.95
C ASP A 75 -25.81 -14.31 8.78
N SER A 76 -25.38 -13.68 9.87
CA SER A 76 -25.09 -12.24 9.92
C SER A 76 -24.01 -11.79 8.95
N LYS A 77 -23.20 -12.71 8.42
CA LYS A 77 -22.23 -12.40 7.36
C LYS A 77 -22.91 -11.96 6.07
N TRP A 78 -24.15 -12.37 5.80
CA TRP A 78 -24.80 -12.19 4.51
C TRP A 78 -25.43 -10.81 4.32
N LEU A 79 -24.94 -10.04 3.36
CA LEU A 79 -25.58 -8.82 2.87
C LEU A 79 -25.58 -8.84 1.34
N CYS A 80 -26.69 -9.32 0.77
CA CYS A 80 -26.96 -9.21 -0.65
C CYS A 80 -28.02 -8.14 -0.90
N LEU A 81 -27.70 -7.22 -1.81
CA LEU A 81 -28.61 -6.18 -2.32
C LEU A 81 -28.37 -6.04 -3.82
N ARG A 82 -29.34 -5.49 -4.57
CA ARG A 82 -29.20 -5.27 -6.02
C ARG A 82 -28.08 -4.27 -6.33
N SER A 83 -28.27 -3.04 -5.85
CA SER A 83 -27.29 -1.96 -5.98
C SER A 83 -27.24 -1.17 -4.68
N PHE A 84 -26.04 -0.88 -4.20
CA PHE A 84 -25.80 -0.22 -2.92
C PHE A 84 -24.37 0.32 -2.86
N ILE A 85 -24.08 1.14 -1.85
CA ILE A 85 -22.77 1.76 -1.66
C ILE A 85 -22.22 1.35 -0.30
N VAL A 86 -20.93 1.03 -0.26
CA VAL A 86 -20.17 0.85 0.98
C VAL A 86 -19.08 1.91 1.01
N ASP A 87 -19.20 2.83 1.96
CA ASP A 87 -18.22 3.87 2.27
C ASP A 87 -17.25 3.32 3.31
N THR A 88 -15.95 3.34 2.99
CA THR A 88 -14.87 2.93 3.88
C THR A 88 -13.91 4.07 4.21
N GLU A 89 -14.37 5.33 4.10
CA GLU A 89 -13.64 6.59 4.27
C GLU A 89 -12.57 6.87 3.18
N ILE A 90 -11.72 5.88 2.89
CA ILE A 90 -10.65 5.99 1.89
C ILE A 90 -11.07 5.50 0.49
N ALA A 91 -12.07 4.63 0.42
CA ALA A 91 -12.60 4.04 -0.79
C ALA A 91 -14.13 3.94 -0.71
N ASP A 92 -14.80 4.28 -1.80
CA ASP A 92 -16.22 4.00 -1.98
C ASP A 92 -16.39 2.84 -2.95
N PHE A 93 -17.16 1.83 -2.53
CA PHE A 93 -17.55 0.69 -3.35
C PHE A 93 -18.99 0.88 -3.81
N PHE A 94 -19.20 0.95 -5.13
CA PHE A 94 -20.52 1.07 -5.75
C PHE A 94 -20.90 -0.28 -6.36
N PHE A 95 -21.78 -1.00 -5.68
CA PHE A 95 -22.31 -2.28 -6.14
C PHE A 95 -23.45 -2.03 -7.13
N VAL A 96 -23.40 -2.69 -8.27
CA VAL A 96 -24.31 -2.48 -9.39
C VAL A 96 -24.89 -3.80 -9.88
N ASP A 97 -26.21 -3.88 -9.91
CA ASP A 97 -26.95 -4.98 -10.49
C ASP A 97 -26.83 -4.98 -12.03
N THR A 98 -25.91 -5.79 -12.55
CA THR A 98 -25.61 -5.82 -13.99
C THR A 98 -26.45 -6.82 -14.79
N THR A 99 -27.16 -7.75 -14.15
CA THR A 99 -27.96 -8.77 -14.84
C THR A 99 -29.07 -8.19 -15.71
N PRO A 100 -29.84 -7.17 -15.26
CA PRO A 100 -30.88 -6.57 -16.09
C PRO A 100 -30.36 -5.81 -17.32
N PHE A 101 -29.04 -5.57 -17.46
CA PHE A 101 -28.49 -4.94 -18.66
C PHE A 101 -28.42 -5.88 -19.86
N VAL A 102 -28.33 -7.19 -19.65
CA VAL A 102 -28.10 -8.15 -20.72
C VAL A 102 -29.39 -8.46 -21.49
N ASP A 103 -29.48 -8.05 -22.75
CA ASP A 103 -30.71 -8.19 -23.56
C ASP A 103 -31.07 -9.66 -23.82
N LYS A 104 -30.05 -10.51 -23.96
CA LYS A 104 -30.20 -11.94 -24.22
C LYS A 104 -31.10 -12.61 -23.19
N TYR A 105 -30.98 -12.29 -21.91
CA TYR A 105 -31.73 -12.95 -20.82
C TYR A 105 -33.23 -12.69 -20.86
N PHE A 106 -33.67 -11.61 -21.51
CA PHE A 106 -35.10 -11.29 -21.67
C PHE A 106 -35.73 -11.94 -22.91
N THR A 107 -34.92 -12.52 -23.80
CA THR A 107 -35.37 -13.04 -25.10
C THR A 107 -35.07 -14.53 -25.28
N GLU A 108 -34.07 -15.05 -24.58
CA GLU A 108 -33.76 -16.47 -24.58
C GLU A 108 -34.84 -17.30 -23.87
N LYS A 109 -34.86 -18.61 -24.16
CA LYS A 109 -35.86 -19.55 -23.64
C LYS A 109 -35.25 -20.73 -22.89
N ASP A 110 -33.93 -20.77 -22.79
CA ASP A 110 -33.21 -21.89 -22.20
C ASP A 110 -33.28 -21.86 -20.66
N HIS A 111 -33.47 -20.66 -20.09
CA HIS A 111 -33.59 -20.44 -18.65
C HIS A 111 -34.80 -19.56 -18.34
N ASN A 112 -35.35 -19.74 -17.14
CA ASN A 112 -36.34 -18.84 -16.57
C ASN A 112 -35.61 -17.87 -15.64
N TYR A 113 -35.97 -16.59 -15.69
CA TYR A 113 -35.39 -15.57 -14.84
C TYR A 113 -36.49 -14.88 -14.02
N ASP A 114 -36.22 -14.65 -12.74
CA ASP A 114 -37.04 -13.86 -11.84
C ASP A 114 -36.77 -12.36 -12.01
N TRP A 115 -37.62 -11.71 -12.79
CA TRP A 115 -37.59 -10.27 -13.04
C TRP A 115 -38.40 -9.45 -12.03
N SER A 116 -38.74 -10.02 -10.88
CA SER A 116 -39.36 -9.30 -9.77
C SER A 116 -38.47 -8.12 -9.36
N GLY A 117 -39.10 -6.99 -9.00
CA GLY A 117 -38.38 -5.78 -8.58
C GLY A 117 -37.71 -4.97 -9.70
N VAL A 118 -37.48 -5.54 -10.90
CA VAL A 118 -36.79 -4.85 -12.02
C VAL A 118 -37.69 -4.48 -13.19
N THR A 119 -38.98 -4.82 -13.13
CA THR A 119 -39.97 -4.49 -14.16
C THR A 119 -40.74 -3.20 -13.81
N PRO A 120 -40.88 -2.21 -14.73
CA PRO A 120 -40.40 -2.19 -16.11
C PRO A 120 -38.88 -1.98 -16.25
N ARG A 121 -38.22 -2.86 -17.00
CA ARG A 121 -36.76 -2.90 -17.19
C ARG A 121 -36.15 -1.56 -17.56
N GLN A 122 -36.74 -0.86 -18.52
CA GLN A 122 -36.20 0.42 -18.99
C GLN A 122 -36.18 1.47 -17.88
N SER A 123 -37.25 1.55 -17.07
CA SER A 123 -37.30 2.48 -15.94
C SER A 123 -36.31 2.09 -14.84
N TYR A 124 -36.14 0.80 -14.60
CA TYR A 124 -35.15 0.30 -13.65
C TYR A 124 -33.73 0.69 -14.04
N LEU A 125 -33.30 0.39 -15.28
CA LEU A 125 -31.96 0.71 -15.77
C LEU A 125 -31.69 2.22 -15.78
N LEU A 126 -32.67 3.03 -16.20
CA LEU A 126 -32.54 4.49 -16.21
C LEU A 126 -32.35 5.04 -14.79
N ASN A 127 -33.09 4.54 -13.81
CA ASN A 127 -32.94 4.99 -12.42
C ASN A 127 -31.61 4.52 -11.82
N LEU A 128 -31.23 3.26 -12.04
CA LEU A 128 -29.97 2.70 -11.56
C LEU A 128 -28.77 3.50 -12.10
N LEU A 129 -28.71 3.78 -13.40
CA LEU A 129 -27.63 4.57 -14.01
C LEU A 129 -27.61 6.00 -13.48
N LYS A 130 -28.78 6.62 -13.31
CA LYS A 130 -28.89 7.98 -12.76
C LYS A 130 -28.43 8.04 -11.31
N ASP A 131 -28.82 7.08 -10.49
CA ASP A 131 -28.45 7.05 -9.07
C ASP A 131 -26.96 6.76 -8.92
N LEU A 132 -26.41 5.84 -9.72
CA LEU A 132 -24.97 5.58 -9.78
C LEU A 132 -24.17 6.81 -10.19
N ASP A 133 -24.52 7.47 -11.31
CA ASP A 133 -23.85 8.69 -11.78
C ASP A 133 -23.89 9.78 -10.71
N LYS A 134 -25.04 9.97 -10.08
CA LYS A 134 -25.19 10.94 -8.99
C LYS A 134 -24.25 10.61 -7.82
N SER A 135 -24.25 9.36 -7.36
CA SER A 135 -23.44 8.95 -6.21
C SER A 135 -21.94 9.02 -6.51
N LEU A 136 -21.51 8.67 -7.72
CA LEU A 136 -20.13 8.84 -8.16
C LEU A 136 -19.69 10.31 -8.21
N LYS A 137 -20.58 11.23 -8.62
CA LYS A 137 -20.35 12.68 -8.60
C LYS A 137 -20.30 13.26 -7.20
N GLU A 138 -21.07 12.70 -6.27
CA GLU A 138 -21.12 13.15 -4.86
C GLU A 138 -19.97 12.58 -4.02
N SER A 139 -19.39 11.45 -4.43
CA SER A 139 -18.28 10.80 -3.72
C SER A 139 -16.99 11.63 -3.73
N THR A 140 -16.46 11.84 -2.52
CA THR A 140 -15.15 12.47 -2.27
C THR A 140 -14.07 11.46 -1.90
N ALA A 141 -14.37 10.16 -1.94
CA ALA A 141 -13.40 9.11 -1.62
C ALA A 141 -12.22 9.14 -2.60
N LYS A 142 -11.03 8.76 -2.11
CA LYS A 142 -9.82 8.72 -2.93
C LYS A 142 -9.88 7.63 -3.99
N TRP A 143 -10.50 6.50 -3.65
CA TRP A 143 -10.71 5.39 -4.56
C TRP A 143 -12.21 5.21 -4.83
N LYS A 144 -12.59 5.14 -6.10
CA LYS A 144 -13.94 4.80 -6.53
C LYS A 144 -13.90 3.45 -7.24
N ILE A 145 -14.57 2.46 -6.65
CA ILE A 145 -14.53 1.07 -7.10
C ILE A 145 -15.95 0.65 -7.44
N VAL A 146 -16.20 0.28 -8.70
CA VAL A 146 -17.50 -0.25 -9.11
C VAL A 146 -17.46 -1.76 -9.18
N VAL A 147 -18.44 -2.42 -8.57
CA VAL A 147 -18.55 -3.88 -8.50
C VAL A 147 -19.84 -4.33 -9.16
N GLY A 148 -19.74 -5.24 -10.12
CA GLY A 148 -20.89 -5.88 -10.77
C GLY A 148 -20.65 -7.37 -10.95
N HIS A 149 -21.57 -8.06 -11.63
CA HIS A 149 -21.36 -9.45 -12.01
C HIS A 149 -20.72 -9.61 -13.39
N HIS A 150 -21.33 -9.01 -14.42
CA HIS A 150 -20.92 -9.14 -15.82
C HIS A 150 -19.67 -8.33 -16.17
N THR A 151 -18.95 -8.80 -17.18
CA THR A 151 -17.72 -8.21 -17.71
C THR A 151 -17.98 -7.00 -18.61
N ILE A 152 -17.14 -5.97 -18.47
CA ILE A 152 -17.04 -4.87 -19.47
C ILE A 152 -15.93 -5.18 -20.49
N LYS A 153 -14.75 -5.56 -19.98
CA LYS A 153 -13.62 -6.09 -20.74
C LYS A 153 -13.27 -7.48 -20.20
N SER A 154 -13.16 -8.48 -21.09
CA SER A 154 -12.73 -9.83 -20.74
C SER A 154 -12.22 -10.60 -21.95
N ALA A 155 -11.14 -11.36 -21.75
CA ALA A 155 -10.64 -12.38 -22.66
C ALA A 155 -11.15 -13.79 -22.31
N GLY A 156 -12.02 -13.92 -21.30
CA GLY A 156 -12.70 -15.17 -20.99
C GLY A 156 -13.87 -15.48 -21.94
N HIS A 157 -14.47 -16.63 -21.71
CA HIS A 157 -15.49 -17.23 -22.57
C HIS A 157 -16.74 -16.36 -22.79
N HIS A 158 -17.21 -15.61 -21.79
CA HIS A 158 -18.39 -14.76 -22.00
C HIS A 158 -18.02 -13.44 -22.68
N GLY A 159 -16.76 -13.02 -22.60
CA GLY A 159 -16.23 -11.87 -23.33
C GLY A 159 -16.85 -10.56 -22.87
N ASN A 160 -16.92 -9.56 -23.73
CA ASN A 160 -17.42 -8.22 -23.36
C ASN A 160 -18.94 -8.11 -23.44
N THR A 161 -19.59 -7.67 -22.36
CA THR A 161 -21.03 -7.33 -22.37
C THR A 161 -21.25 -5.99 -23.08
N GLN A 162 -21.90 -6.01 -24.25
CA GLN A 162 -22.03 -4.83 -25.12
C GLN A 162 -22.94 -3.75 -24.52
N GLU A 163 -23.96 -4.17 -23.78
CA GLU A 163 -24.90 -3.28 -23.11
C GLU A 163 -24.21 -2.50 -21.99
N LEU A 164 -23.28 -3.12 -21.25
CA LEU A 164 -22.47 -2.41 -20.26
C LEU A 164 -21.46 -1.47 -20.90
N ASN A 165 -20.83 -1.88 -22.00
CA ASN A 165 -19.92 -1.00 -22.77
C ASN A 165 -20.62 0.26 -23.29
N SER A 166 -21.89 0.14 -23.70
CA SER A 166 -22.65 1.27 -24.26
C SER A 166 -23.35 2.13 -23.21
N GLN A 167 -23.75 1.56 -22.07
CA GLN A 167 -24.58 2.27 -21.08
C GLN A 167 -23.85 2.60 -19.78
N LEU A 168 -23.05 1.66 -19.25
CA LEU A 168 -22.40 1.81 -17.94
C LEU A 168 -21.00 2.41 -18.06
N LEU A 169 -20.16 1.88 -18.95
CA LEU A 169 -18.77 2.31 -19.12
C LEU A 169 -18.62 3.83 -19.32
N PRO A 170 -19.46 4.52 -20.13
CA PRO A 170 -19.35 5.97 -20.26
C PRO A 170 -19.51 6.73 -18.93
N ILE A 171 -20.38 6.26 -18.03
CA ILE A 171 -20.57 6.86 -16.70
C ILE A 171 -19.34 6.62 -15.83
N LEU A 172 -18.74 5.42 -15.89
CA LEU A 172 -17.53 5.11 -15.13
C LEU A 172 -16.36 6.00 -15.55
N LEU A 173 -16.21 6.21 -16.86
CA LEU A 173 -15.18 7.09 -17.44
C LEU A 173 -15.41 8.56 -17.13
N GLU A 174 -16.66 9.06 -17.21
CA GLU A 174 -17.00 10.45 -16.89
C GLU A 174 -16.70 10.80 -15.42
N ASN A 175 -16.76 9.81 -14.53
CA ASN A 175 -16.62 9.99 -13.09
C ASN A 175 -15.27 9.54 -12.51
N ASP A 176 -14.27 9.31 -13.38
CA ASP A 176 -12.92 8.90 -13.00
C ASP A 176 -12.89 7.68 -12.05
N VAL A 177 -13.71 6.66 -12.34
CA VAL A 177 -13.68 5.40 -11.58
C VAL A 177 -12.32 4.71 -11.76
N ASP A 178 -11.75 4.23 -10.66
CA ASP A 178 -10.42 3.60 -10.66
C ASP A 178 -10.47 2.14 -11.09
N LEU A 179 -11.41 1.37 -10.53
CA LEU A 179 -11.52 -0.07 -10.72
C LEU A 179 -12.96 -0.48 -11.05
N TYR A 180 -13.11 -1.37 -12.04
CA TYR A 180 -14.33 -2.15 -12.26
C TYR A 180 -14.04 -3.63 -11.96
N ILE A 181 -14.76 -4.21 -10.98
CA ILE A 181 -14.56 -5.58 -10.52
C ILE A 181 -15.80 -6.43 -10.84
N ASN A 182 -15.59 -7.64 -11.38
CA ASN A 182 -16.66 -8.54 -11.80
C ASN A 182 -16.35 -10.03 -11.54
N GLY A 183 -17.29 -10.94 -11.85
CA GLY A 183 -17.16 -12.37 -11.58
C GLY A 183 -17.61 -13.34 -12.69
N HIS A 184 -18.13 -12.85 -13.82
CA HIS A 184 -18.85 -13.69 -14.79
C HIS A 184 -17.95 -14.69 -15.55
N ASP A 185 -16.69 -14.34 -15.84
CA ASP A 185 -15.87 -15.11 -16.80
C ASP A 185 -15.13 -16.32 -16.25
N HIS A 186 -15.50 -16.79 -15.05
CA HIS A 186 -14.98 -18.03 -14.48
C HIS A 186 -13.44 -18.11 -14.47
N CYS A 187 -12.76 -16.97 -14.37
CA CYS A 187 -11.31 -16.84 -14.39
C CYS A 187 -10.84 -15.77 -13.40
N LEU A 188 -9.52 -15.58 -13.29
CA LEU A 188 -8.95 -14.38 -12.70
C LEU A 188 -8.27 -13.56 -13.80
N GLU A 189 -8.52 -12.26 -13.83
CA GLU A 189 -8.07 -11.41 -14.93
C GLU A 189 -7.81 -9.98 -14.48
N HIS A 190 -6.81 -9.35 -15.10
CA HIS A 190 -6.57 -7.91 -15.04
C HIS A 190 -6.28 -7.38 -16.45
N ILE A 191 -7.21 -6.55 -16.94
CA ILE A 191 -7.08 -5.80 -18.18
C ILE A 191 -6.99 -4.31 -17.87
N SER A 192 -5.97 -3.65 -18.42
CA SER A 192 -5.87 -2.19 -18.44
C SER A 192 -6.45 -1.61 -19.73
N SER A 193 -6.73 -0.31 -19.76
CA SER A 193 -7.09 0.40 -20.99
C SER A 193 -5.96 1.34 -21.42
N SER A 194 -5.66 1.38 -22.71
CA SER A 194 -4.78 2.42 -23.26
C SER A 194 -5.46 3.80 -23.35
N GLU A 195 -6.79 3.83 -23.28
CA GLU A 195 -7.60 5.04 -23.45
C GLU A 195 -8.02 5.69 -22.12
N SER A 196 -7.88 4.99 -20.99
CA SER A 196 -8.33 5.46 -19.68
C SER A 196 -7.53 4.86 -18.52
N PRO A 197 -7.41 5.55 -17.38
CA PRO A 197 -6.77 4.99 -16.18
C PRO A 197 -7.58 3.87 -15.50
N LEU A 198 -8.90 3.77 -15.78
CA LEU A 198 -9.77 2.70 -15.27
C LEU A 198 -9.21 1.31 -15.57
N GLN A 199 -9.11 0.48 -14.52
CA GLN A 199 -8.68 -0.91 -14.60
C GLN A 199 -9.89 -1.86 -14.51
N PHE A 200 -9.81 -2.98 -15.25
CA PHE A 200 -10.84 -4.01 -15.27
C PHE A 200 -10.30 -5.28 -14.64
N LEU A 201 -10.99 -5.77 -13.61
CA LEU A 201 -10.58 -6.93 -12.81
C LEU A 201 -11.72 -7.96 -12.81
N THR A 202 -11.36 -9.22 -13.04
CA THR A 202 -12.30 -10.35 -12.95
C THR A 202 -11.84 -11.29 -11.83
N SER A 203 -12.75 -11.65 -10.94
CA SER A 203 -12.55 -12.66 -9.89
C SER A 203 -13.69 -13.69 -9.92
N GLY A 204 -13.82 -14.41 -11.02
CA GLY A 204 -14.88 -15.40 -11.27
C GLY A 204 -14.52 -16.86 -11.00
N GLY A 205 -13.24 -17.16 -10.77
CA GLY A 205 -12.74 -18.54 -10.58
C GLY A 205 -13.05 -19.19 -9.23
N GLY A 206 -13.99 -18.67 -8.43
CA GLY A 206 -14.19 -19.11 -7.04
C GLY A 206 -14.79 -20.51 -6.89
N SER A 207 -15.67 -20.90 -7.81
CA SER A 207 -16.37 -22.19 -7.81
C SER A 207 -16.05 -23.03 -9.05
N LYS A 208 -16.17 -22.42 -10.24
CA LYS A 208 -15.90 -23.06 -11.53
C LYS A 208 -14.88 -22.22 -12.30
N ALA A 209 -13.95 -22.90 -12.97
CA ALA A 209 -12.97 -22.26 -13.84
C ALA A 209 -12.80 -22.99 -15.18
N TRP A 210 -12.55 -22.26 -16.26
CA TRP A 210 -12.51 -22.79 -17.63
C TRP A 210 -11.11 -22.76 -18.22
N LYS A 211 -10.37 -23.84 -17.91
CA LYS A 211 -8.99 -23.99 -18.37
C LYS A 211 -8.89 -24.02 -19.90
N GLY A 212 -8.02 -23.16 -20.44
CA GLY A 212 -7.74 -23.07 -21.87
C GLY A 212 -8.83 -22.41 -22.72
N ASP A 213 -9.86 -21.83 -22.09
CA ASP A 213 -10.94 -21.11 -22.76
C ASP A 213 -10.68 -19.60 -22.71
N VAL A 214 -9.76 -19.17 -23.56
CA VAL A 214 -9.22 -17.80 -23.57
C VAL A 214 -9.21 -17.28 -24.99
N ASP A 215 -9.88 -16.15 -25.19
CA ASP A 215 -9.83 -15.39 -26.42
C ASP A 215 -8.56 -14.54 -26.50
N TRP A 216 -8.12 -14.22 -27.72
CA TRP A 216 -6.96 -13.36 -27.91
C TRP A 216 -7.25 -11.94 -27.40
N TRP A 217 -6.29 -11.36 -26.66
CA TRP A 217 -6.31 -9.96 -26.23
C TRP A 217 -4.98 -9.27 -26.54
N ASP A 218 -4.98 -7.94 -26.65
CA ASP A 218 -3.75 -7.16 -26.85
C ASP A 218 -2.81 -7.35 -25.64
N PRO A 219 -1.58 -7.86 -25.83
CA PRO A 219 -0.60 -8.04 -24.74
C PRO A 219 -0.19 -6.75 -24.03
N LYS A 220 -0.43 -5.57 -24.62
CA LYS A 220 -0.21 -4.29 -23.95
C LYS A 220 -1.27 -3.99 -22.90
N GLU A 221 -2.50 -4.44 -23.14
CA GLU A 221 -3.64 -4.20 -22.25
C GLU A 221 -3.79 -5.30 -21.20
N MET A 222 -3.60 -6.57 -21.59
CA MET A 222 -3.67 -7.73 -20.72
C MET A 222 -2.49 -7.74 -19.74
N LYS A 223 -2.76 -7.54 -18.45
CA LYS A 223 -1.72 -7.53 -17.39
C LYS A 223 -1.61 -8.88 -16.69
N PHE A 224 -2.73 -9.57 -16.54
CA PHE A 224 -2.78 -10.87 -15.90
C PHE A 224 -3.99 -11.66 -16.37
N TYR A 225 -3.80 -12.96 -16.57
CA TYR A 225 -4.88 -13.91 -16.84
C TYR A 225 -4.53 -15.26 -16.21
N PHE A 226 -5.49 -15.85 -15.50
CA PHE A 226 -5.38 -17.18 -14.92
C PHE A 226 -6.71 -17.92 -15.05
N ASP A 227 -6.67 -19.05 -15.77
CA ASP A 227 -7.82 -19.89 -16.15
C ASP A 227 -8.16 -20.96 -15.11
N GLY A 228 -7.61 -20.83 -13.90
CA GLY A 228 -7.79 -21.76 -12.79
C GLY A 228 -8.68 -21.21 -11.68
N GLN A 229 -8.97 -22.06 -10.70
CA GLN A 229 -9.73 -21.65 -9.53
C GLN A 229 -8.91 -20.71 -8.63
N GLY A 230 -9.56 -19.67 -8.12
CA GLY A 230 -8.90 -18.70 -7.26
C GLY A 230 -9.81 -17.57 -6.82
N PHE A 231 -9.21 -16.58 -6.17
CA PHE A 231 -9.87 -15.38 -5.67
C PHE A 231 -8.85 -14.24 -5.67
N MET A 232 -9.34 -13.01 -5.71
CA MET A 232 -8.55 -11.79 -5.56
C MET A 232 -8.55 -11.32 -4.10
N SER A 233 -7.44 -10.76 -3.63
CA SER A 233 -7.36 -9.95 -2.41
C SER A 233 -6.94 -8.53 -2.77
N VAL A 234 -7.55 -7.53 -2.13
CA VAL A 234 -7.25 -6.11 -2.35
C VAL A 234 -6.92 -5.50 -1.00
N GLU A 235 -5.80 -4.78 -0.93
CA GLU A 235 -5.37 -4.02 0.25
C GLU A 235 -5.24 -2.56 -0.17
N ILE A 236 -5.93 -1.66 0.54
CA ILE A 236 -5.92 -0.22 0.28
C ILE A 236 -5.49 0.45 1.57
N THR A 237 -4.34 1.14 1.55
CA THR A 237 -3.81 1.83 2.73
C THR A 237 -3.71 3.33 2.48
N GLN A 238 -4.11 4.13 3.48
CA GLN A 238 -3.78 5.54 3.51
C GLN A 238 -2.29 5.69 3.83
N THR A 239 -1.58 6.56 3.11
CA THR A 239 -0.16 6.80 3.36
C THR A 239 -0.01 7.57 4.68
N GLN A 240 0.10 6.85 5.80
CA GLN A 240 0.11 7.44 7.16
C GLN A 240 1.28 8.40 7.40
N MET A 241 2.39 8.22 6.70
CA MET A 241 3.49 9.19 6.68
C MET A 241 3.03 10.59 6.22
N GLY A 242 2.09 10.66 5.27
CA GLY A 242 1.50 11.91 4.82
C GLY A 242 0.59 12.55 5.89
N VAL A 243 -0.23 11.75 6.57
CA VAL A 243 -1.09 12.21 7.67
C VAL A 243 -0.26 12.80 8.80
N ILE A 244 0.73 12.03 9.30
CA ILE A 244 1.64 12.50 10.35
C ILE A 244 2.46 13.71 9.89
N GLY A 245 2.90 13.73 8.63
CA GLY A 245 3.60 14.88 8.05
C GLY A 245 2.77 16.17 8.08
N GLU A 246 1.46 16.06 7.86
CA GLU A 246 0.51 17.17 7.93
C GLU A 246 0.27 17.63 9.37
N GLU A 247 0.00 16.68 10.28
CA GLU A 247 -0.22 16.96 11.71
C GLU A 247 0.98 17.66 12.36
N LEU A 248 2.20 17.24 12.00
CA LEU A 248 3.43 17.81 12.53
C LEU A 248 3.91 19.04 11.76
N ASN A 249 3.31 19.36 10.61
CA ASN A 249 3.75 20.40 9.69
C ASN A 249 5.26 20.33 9.43
N ILE A 250 5.70 19.22 8.86
CA ILE A 250 7.13 18.93 8.66
C ILE A 250 7.82 19.93 7.71
N ASP A 251 9.11 20.20 7.98
CA ASP A 251 9.95 21.06 7.14
C ASP A 251 10.55 20.32 5.93
N PHE A 252 10.98 19.08 6.13
CA PHE A 252 11.63 18.23 5.13
C PHE A 252 11.55 16.74 5.53
N VAL A 253 11.96 15.86 4.60
CA VAL A 253 12.06 14.41 4.80
C VAL A 253 13.53 13.97 4.66
N ILE A 254 13.93 12.97 5.45
CA ILE A 254 15.25 12.32 5.34
C ILE A 254 15.06 10.88 4.87
N SER A 255 15.75 10.50 3.79
CA SER A 255 15.91 9.09 3.38
C SER A 255 17.28 8.58 3.81
N THR A 256 17.30 7.47 4.55
CA THR A 256 18.53 6.85 5.08
C THR A 256 19.15 5.83 4.12
N GLY A 257 18.91 5.95 2.81
CA GLY A 257 19.50 5.10 1.78
C GLY A 257 18.79 3.77 1.55
N ASP A 258 19.31 2.99 0.59
CA ASP A 258 18.58 1.93 -0.11
C ASP A 258 17.30 2.48 -0.74
N ASN A 259 17.46 3.51 -1.54
CA ASN A 259 16.34 4.25 -2.11
C ASN A 259 15.58 3.43 -3.16
N PHE A 260 16.29 2.56 -3.89
CA PHE A 260 15.71 1.73 -4.95
C PHE A 260 16.19 0.27 -4.84
N TYR A 261 15.25 -0.64 -4.55
CA TYR A 261 15.48 -2.08 -4.48
C TYR A 261 15.18 -2.78 -5.81
N GLU A 262 15.80 -3.92 -6.12
CA GLU A 262 16.91 -4.57 -5.38
C GLU A 262 18.28 -4.03 -5.78
N ASP A 263 18.42 -3.44 -6.96
CA ASP A 263 19.71 -3.16 -7.57
C ASP A 263 19.83 -1.70 -8.07
N GLY A 264 19.36 -0.74 -7.26
CA GLY A 264 19.45 0.68 -7.58
C GLY A 264 18.69 1.08 -8.86
N LEU A 265 18.98 2.26 -9.39
CA LEU A 265 18.51 2.70 -10.71
C LEU A 265 19.47 2.21 -11.79
N THR A 266 18.99 1.95 -13.00
CA THR A 266 19.83 1.61 -14.17
C THR A 266 20.34 2.84 -14.93
N GLY A 267 19.84 4.03 -14.59
CA GLY A 267 20.23 5.31 -15.18
C GLY A 267 19.23 6.41 -14.83
N VAL A 268 19.49 7.65 -15.29
CA VAL A 268 18.62 8.79 -14.98
C VAL A 268 17.20 8.67 -15.56
N ASP A 269 17.00 7.84 -16.59
CA ASP A 269 15.72 7.60 -17.26
C ASP A 269 14.99 6.34 -16.79
N ASP A 270 15.49 5.69 -15.73
CA ASP A 270 14.86 4.51 -15.16
C ASP A 270 13.44 4.85 -14.62
N PRO A 271 12.39 4.12 -15.05
CA PRO A 271 11.02 4.34 -14.57
C PRO A 271 10.87 4.13 -13.06
N ALA A 272 11.77 3.35 -12.42
CA ALA A 272 11.74 3.10 -10.99
C ALA A 272 11.78 4.40 -10.15
N PHE A 273 12.36 5.49 -10.67
CA PHE A 273 12.31 6.79 -10.00
C PHE A 273 10.86 7.28 -9.82
N TYR A 274 10.03 7.16 -10.85
CA TYR A 274 8.62 7.53 -10.74
C TYR A 274 7.81 6.51 -9.94
N GLU A 275 8.05 5.22 -10.21
CA GLU A 275 7.30 4.11 -9.62
C GLU A 275 7.56 3.94 -8.12
N SER A 276 8.76 4.29 -7.63
CA SER A 276 9.16 4.08 -6.24
C SER A 276 9.33 5.37 -5.41
N PHE A 277 9.37 6.54 -6.06
CA PHE A 277 9.49 7.82 -5.36
C PHE A 277 8.40 8.82 -5.76
N THR A 278 8.39 9.29 -7.01
CA THR A 278 7.51 10.43 -7.39
C THR A 278 6.04 10.12 -7.20
N ASN A 279 5.57 8.96 -7.66
CA ASN A 279 4.16 8.57 -7.62
C ASN A 279 3.75 7.94 -6.27
N ILE A 280 4.71 7.58 -5.42
CA ILE A 280 4.44 7.00 -4.11
C ILE A 280 4.15 8.10 -3.09
N TYR A 281 5.03 9.09 -2.99
CA TYR A 281 4.97 10.12 -1.96
C TYR A 281 4.16 11.34 -2.43
N THR A 282 2.90 11.15 -2.76
CA THR A 282 2.03 12.18 -3.37
C THR A 282 1.26 13.04 -2.36
N ALA A 283 1.30 12.71 -1.07
CA ALA A 283 0.61 13.49 -0.03
C ALA A 283 1.09 14.96 -0.01
N PRO A 284 0.20 15.96 0.15
CA PRO A 284 0.57 17.38 0.15
C PRO A 284 1.66 17.74 1.17
N SER A 285 1.59 17.16 2.36
CA SER A 285 2.59 17.34 3.44
C SER A 285 3.98 16.79 3.10
N LEU A 286 4.08 15.85 2.15
CA LEU A 286 5.34 15.27 1.68
C LEU A 286 5.90 15.98 0.44
N GLN A 287 5.24 17.04 -0.05
CA GLN A 287 5.74 17.91 -1.13
C GLN A 287 6.77 18.91 -0.59
N LYS A 288 7.77 18.37 0.12
CA LYS A 288 8.88 19.07 0.77
C LYS A 288 10.21 18.56 0.22
N GLN A 289 11.32 19.18 0.61
CA GLN A 289 12.64 18.66 0.24
C GLN A 289 12.87 17.28 0.88
N TRP A 290 13.37 16.33 0.09
CA TRP A 290 13.89 15.05 0.54
C TRP A 290 15.41 15.06 0.48
N TYR A 291 16.04 14.77 1.61
CA TYR A 291 17.48 14.65 1.75
C TYR A 291 17.85 13.17 1.87
N SER A 292 18.49 12.65 0.83
CA SER A 292 18.76 11.22 0.68
C SER A 292 20.25 10.91 0.69
N VAL A 293 20.64 9.83 1.38
CA VAL A 293 21.97 9.19 1.23
C VAL A 293 21.85 7.92 0.38
N LEU A 294 22.98 7.39 -0.06
CA LEU A 294 23.05 6.09 -0.73
C LEU A 294 23.16 4.96 0.30
N GLY A 295 22.51 3.84 0.04
CA GLY A 295 22.69 2.57 0.72
C GLY A 295 23.36 1.51 -0.16
N ASN A 296 23.57 0.31 0.38
CA ASN A 296 24.32 -0.72 -0.34
C ASN A 296 23.58 -1.26 -1.58
N HIS A 297 22.25 -1.23 -1.61
CA HIS A 297 21.47 -1.64 -2.78
C HIS A 297 21.56 -0.62 -3.91
N ASP A 298 21.66 0.67 -3.59
CA ASP A 298 21.84 1.75 -4.57
C ASP A 298 23.13 1.58 -5.39
N TYR A 299 24.18 1.05 -4.76
CA TYR A 299 25.48 0.76 -5.37
C TYR A 299 25.50 -0.46 -6.29
N ARG A 300 24.45 -1.29 -6.29
CA ARG A 300 24.33 -2.41 -7.22
C ARG A 300 23.88 -1.96 -8.61
N GLY A 301 23.27 -0.78 -8.69
CA GLY A 301 22.92 -0.09 -9.93
C GLY A 301 23.86 1.06 -10.26
N ASP A 302 23.34 2.02 -11.02
CA ASP A 302 23.97 3.31 -11.31
C ASP A 302 23.73 4.29 -10.15
N ALA A 303 24.60 4.23 -9.15
CA ALA A 303 24.58 5.18 -8.04
C ALA A 303 24.77 6.64 -8.49
N GLU A 304 25.50 6.90 -9.58
CA GLU A 304 25.70 8.26 -10.10
C GLU A 304 24.42 8.83 -10.71
N ALA A 305 23.53 7.99 -11.23
CA ALA A 305 22.21 8.43 -11.67
C ALA A 305 21.42 9.08 -10.52
N GLN A 306 21.49 8.51 -9.31
CA GLN A 306 20.80 9.05 -8.13
C GLN A 306 21.34 10.42 -7.69
N LEU A 307 22.64 10.66 -7.92
CA LEU A 307 23.33 11.91 -7.62
C LEU A 307 23.16 12.97 -8.71
N ASN A 308 22.62 12.58 -9.87
CA ASN A 308 22.55 13.42 -11.04
C ASN A 308 21.47 14.50 -10.87
N PRO A 309 21.78 15.79 -11.12
CA PRO A 309 20.79 16.88 -11.04
C PRO A 309 19.55 16.67 -11.91
N ILE A 310 19.63 15.84 -12.96
CA ILE A 310 18.47 15.46 -13.79
C ILE A 310 17.33 14.87 -12.94
N LEU A 311 17.63 14.10 -11.88
CA LEU A 311 16.57 13.59 -11.01
C LEU A 311 15.89 14.69 -10.19
N THR A 312 16.65 15.69 -9.73
CA THR A 312 16.08 16.90 -9.10
C THR A 312 15.26 17.72 -10.09
N GLU A 313 15.65 17.76 -11.37
CA GLU A 313 14.84 18.40 -12.41
C GLU A 313 13.53 17.65 -12.69
N LYS A 314 13.54 16.31 -12.63
CA LYS A 314 12.35 15.46 -12.76
C LYS A 314 11.40 15.60 -11.58
N ASP A 315 11.96 15.66 -10.37
CA ASP A 315 11.21 15.90 -9.14
C ASP A 315 12.04 16.76 -8.19
N SER A 316 11.64 18.02 -8.05
CA SER A 316 12.35 19.03 -7.24
C SER A 316 12.53 18.67 -5.77
N ARG A 317 11.76 17.68 -5.27
CA ARG A 317 11.90 17.18 -3.91
C ARG A 317 13.17 16.36 -3.74
N TRP A 318 13.71 15.74 -4.79
CA TRP A 318 14.83 14.82 -4.69
C TRP A 318 16.17 15.54 -4.55
N LEU A 319 16.88 15.33 -3.43
CA LEU A 319 18.30 15.66 -3.29
C LEU A 319 19.04 14.45 -2.72
N CYS A 320 19.87 13.82 -3.55
CA CYS A 320 20.81 12.80 -3.11
C CYS A 320 22.23 13.23 -3.46
N LEU A 321 23.10 13.25 -2.45
CA LEU A 321 24.52 13.52 -2.60
C LEU A 321 25.27 12.50 -1.75
N ARG A 322 26.51 12.16 -2.13
CA ARG A 322 27.35 11.25 -1.33
C ARG A 322 27.47 11.74 0.09
N SER A 323 27.73 13.03 0.28
CA SER A 323 27.77 13.61 1.61
C SER A 323 27.58 15.11 1.54
N PHE A 324 26.85 15.65 2.51
CA PHE A 324 26.42 17.04 2.51
C PHE A 324 25.92 17.44 3.90
N ILE A 325 25.69 18.73 4.08
CA ILE A 325 25.25 19.29 5.36
C ILE A 325 23.96 20.06 5.13
N VAL A 326 23.00 19.86 6.02
CA VAL A 326 21.78 20.67 6.07
C VAL A 326 21.79 21.44 7.38
N ASN A 327 21.85 22.76 7.29
CA ASN A 327 21.69 23.64 8.43
C ASN A 327 20.21 24.07 8.50
N ALA A 328 19.53 23.66 9.57
CA ALA A 328 18.15 24.02 9.86
C ALA A 328 18.09 24.84 11.15
N GLU A 329 18.86 25.93 11.16
CA GLU A 329 18.98 26.94 12.22
C GLU A 329 19.54 26.41 13.55
N ILE A 330 18.75 25.63 14.29
CA ILE A 330 19.08 25.10 15.60
C ILE A 330 19.79 23.74 15.53
N VAL A 331 19.69 23.07 14.38
CA VAL A 331 20.26 21.74 14.14
C VAL A 331 21.08 21.74 12.85
N GLU A 332 22.21 21.05 12.88
CA GLU A 332 22.95 20.67 11.68
C GLU A 332 22.92 19.16 11.49
N PHE A 333 22.50 18.75 10.31
CA PHE A 333 22.54 17.37 9.85
C PHE A 333 23.77 17.16 8.97
N PHE A 334 24.53 16.11 9.26
CA PHE A 334 25.71 15.70 8.51
C PHE A 334 25.41 14.36 7.84
N PHE A 335 25.12 14.39 6.54
CA PHE A 335 24.81 13.21 5.75
C PHE A 335 26.11 12.59 5.24
N VAL A 336 26.28 11.28 5.43
CA VAL A 336 27.51 10.55 5.15
C VAL A 336 27.19 9.27 4.38
N ASP A 337 27.91 9.05 3.28
CA ASP A 337 27.88 7.78 2.56
C ASP A 337 28.69 6.75 3.33
N THR A 338 27.97 5.80 3.92
CA THR A 338 28.56 4.78 4.80
C THR A 338 29.09 3.56 4.05
N SER A 339 28.66 3.33 2.80
CA SER A 339 29.06 2.14 2.03
C SER A 339 30.57 2.01 1.85
N PRO A 340 31.34 3.10 1.59
CA PRO A 340 32.80 3.03 1.49
C PRO A 340 33.54 2.69 2.79
N PHE A 341 32.89 2.70 3.96
CA PHE A 341 33.51 2.33 5.23
C PHE A 341 33.46 0.83 5.50
N VAL A 342 32.54 0.10 4.85
CA VAL A 342 32.21 -1.28 5.19
C VAL A 342 32.94 -2.23 4.24
N ASN A 343 33.71 -3.17 4.81
CA ASN A 343 34.56 -4.09 4.03
C ASN A 343 33.76 -4.98 3.07
N ASP A 344 32.53 -5.36 3.44
CA ASP A 344 31.67 -6.21 2.63
C ASP A 344 31.23 -5.54 1.32
N TYR A 345 31.24 -4.20 1.27
CA TYR A 345 30.75 -3.43 0.12
C TYR A 345 31.86 -2.65 -0.61
N PHE A 346 33.07 -2.55 -0.03
CA PHE A 346 34.16 -1.78 -0.61
C PHE A 346 35.53 -2.44 -0.46
N ILE A 347 36.32 -2.49 -1.55
CA ILE A 347 37.68 -3.03 -1.55
C ILE A 347 38.65 -1.92 -1.10
N ASN A 348 39.31 -2.09 0.06
CA ASN A 348 40.23 -1.16 0.74
C ASN A 348 39.57 0.07 1.44
N PRO A 349 38.65 -0.12 2.40
CA PRO A 349 38.00 0.99 3.09
C PRO A 349 38.94 1.77 4.03
N ALA A 350 40.06 1.18 4.45
CA ALA A 350 41.04 1.78 5.37
C ALA A 350 41.72 3.08 4.85
N GLY A 351 41.41 3.52 3.63
CA GLY A 351 41.85 4.79 3.04
C GLY A 351 40.76 5.85 2.87
N HIS A 352 39.49 5.55 3.17
CA HIS A 352 38.40 6.52 3.04
C HIS A 352 38.44 7.52 4.19
N ASN A 353 38.96 8.72 3.91
CA ASN A 353 38.96 9.82 4.86
C ASN A 353 37.85 10.81 4.50
N TYR A 354 36.80 10.84 5.32
CA TYR A 354 35.76 11.86 5.20
C TYR A 354 36.26 13.20 5.76
N ASP A 355 35.94 14.32 5.10
CA ASP A 355 36.34 15.64 5.60
C ASP A 355 35.38 16.09 6.72
N TRP A 356 35.79 15.85 7.96
CA TRP A 356 35.03 16.21 9.16
C TRP A 356 35.08 17.68 9.53
N LYS A 357 35.82 18.55 8.82
CA LYS A 357 35.99 19.97 9.19
C LYS A 357 34.69 20.71 9.48
N ALA A 358 33.63 20.38 8.75
CA ALA A 358 32.33 20.97 8.99
C ALA A 358 31.77 20.56 10.37
N LEU A 359 31.87 19.29 10.74
CA LEU A 359 31.49 18.82 12.07
C LEU A 359 32.39 19.41 13.16
N GLU A 360 33.69 19.56 12.88
CA GLU A 360 34.67 20.16 13.80
C GLU A 360 34.37 21.64 14.07
N SER A 361 33.93 22.38 13.05
CA SER A 361 33.65 23.83 13.13
C SER A 361 32.20 24.16 13.52
N SER A 362 31.32 23.16 13.55
CA SER A 362 29.90 23.32 13.89
C SER A 362 29.70 23.79 15.32
N ASN A 363 28.91 24.86 15.46
CA ASN A 363 28.42 25.40 16.74
C ASN A 363 26.90 25.20 16.90
N ALA A 364 26.30 24.31 16.09
CA ALA A 364 24.86 24.03 16.16
C ALA A 364 24.45 23.51 17.53
N LYS A 365 23.23 23.86 17.97
CA LYS A 365 22.70 23.37 19.25
C LYS A 365 22.50 21.88 19.19
N TRP A 366 22.04 21.35 18.06
CA TRP A 366 21.91 19.92 17.81
C TRP A 366 22.80 19.50 16.65
N LYS A 367 23.52 18.40 16.82
CA LYS A 367 24.33 17.80 15.76
C LYS A 367 23.85 16.38 15.52
N ILE A 368 23.33 16.13 14.33
CA ILE A 368 22.79 14.83 13.93
C ILE A 368 23.59 14.31 12.75
N VAL A 369 24.05 13.07 12.83
CA VAL A 369 24.71 12.41 11.69
C VAL A 369 23.75 11.41 11.08
N VAL A 370 23.67 11.39 9.75
CA VAL A 370 22.79 10.50 8.99
C VAL A 370 23.64 9.65 8.06
N GLY A 371 23.45 8.34 8.11
CA GLY A 371 24.09 7.37 7.22
C GLY A 371 23.13 6.24 6.86
N HIS A 372 23.58 5.27 6.08
CA HIS A 372 22.76 4.11 5.73
C HIS A 372 22.93 2.95 6.71
N HIS A 373 24.18 2.54 6.94
CA HIS A 373 24.49 1.38 7.78
C HIS A 373 24.36 1.70 9.27
N ALA A 374 23.83 0.76 10.03
CA ALA A 374 23.77 0.84 11.48
C ALA A 374 25.17 0.72 12.09
N ILE A 375 25.50 1.59 13.04
CA ILE A 375 26.72 1.41 13.87
C ILE A 375 26.48 0.30 14.87
N LEU A 376 25.37 0.42 15.63
CA LEU A 376 24.87 -0.59 16.56
C LEU A 376 23.53 -1.07 16.04
N SER A 377 23.33 -2.40 16.01
CA SER A 377 22.01 -2.96 15.79
C SER A 377 21.87 -4.35 16.39
N ALA A 378 20.70 -4.61 16.97
CA ALA A 378 20.22 -5.94 17.31
C ALA A 378 19.53 -6.63 16.12
N GLY A 379 19.34 -5.96 14.98
CA GLY A 379 18.73 -6.53 13.77
C GLY A 379 19.67 -7.42 12.97
N HIS A 380 19.25 -7.82 11.77
CA HIS A 380 19.95 -8.80 10.93
C HIS A 380 21.42 -8.49 10.63
N HIS A 381 21.79 -7.22 10.50
CA HIS A 381 23.16 -6.86 10.14
C HIS A 381 24.09 -6.74 11.34
N GLY A 382 23.54 -6.60 12.56
CA GLY A 382 24.33 -6.50 13.77
C GLY A 382 25.12 -5.20 13.87
N ILE A 383 26.24 -5.26 14.61
CA ILE A 383 27.19 -4.15 14.78
C ILE A 383 28.07 -4.05 13.53
N THR A 384 28.18 -2.85 12.95
CA THR A 384 29.16 -2.56 11.90
C THR A 384 30.47 -2.11 12.55
N GLU A 385 31.37 -3.06 12.80
CA GLU A 385 32.63 -2.86 13.52
C GLU A 385 33.50 -1.75 12.89
N GLU A 386 33.49 -1.61 11.57
CA GLU A 386 34.25 -0.57 10.87
C GLU A 386 33.78 0.83 11.26
N LEU A 387 32.46 1.05 11.33
CA LEU A 387 31.88 2.32 11.75
C LEU A 387 32.04 2.53 13.26
N LEU A 388 31.90 1.48 14.06
CA LEU A 388 32.13 1.56 15.51
C LEU A 388 33.56 2.03 15.81
N ASN A 389 34.55 1.52 15.09
CA ASN A 389 35.96 1.84 15.33
C ASN A 389 36.42 3.16 14.67
N GLN A 390 35.89 3.50 13.49
CA GLN A 390 36.35 4.67 12.72
C GLN A 390 35.49 5.91 12.94
N LEU A 391 34.18 5.74 13.08
CA LEU A 391 33.22 6.85 13.08
C LEU A 391 32.87 7.29 14.50
N VAL A 392 32.53 6.36 15.41
CA VAL A 392 32.08 6.72 16.78
C VAL A 392 33.07 7.62 17.53
N PRO A 393 34.40 7.37 17.52
CA PRO A 393 35.35 8.25 18.21
C PRO A 393 35.31 9.70 17.69
N ILE A 394 35.03 9.90 16.40
CA ILE A 394 34.89 11.22 15.78
C ILE A 394 33.58 11.86 16.23
N LEU A 395 32.47 11.12 16.20
CA LEU A 395 31.16 11.62 16.61
C LEU A 395 31.18 12.06 18.09
N GLU A 396 31.80 11.27 18.96
CA GLU A 396 31.94 11.57 20.39
C GLU A 396 32.83 12.79 20.63
N LYS A 397 33.99 12.87 19.97
CA LYS A 397 34.90 14.02 20.06
C LYS A 397 34.22 15.35 19.71
N HIS A 398 33.26 15.32 18.80
CA HIS A 398 32.55 16.51 18.33
C HIS A 398 31.15 16.71 18.92
N ASN A 399 30.80 15.94 19.94
CA ASN A 399 29.53 16.01 20.69
C ASN A 399 28.29 15.87 19.79
N VAL A 400 28.29 14.87 18.91
CA VAL A 400 27.08 14.47 18.16
C VAL A 400 26.02 13.96 19.13
N ASP A 401 24.76 14.33 18.89
CA ASP A 401 23.63 13.99 19.75
C ASP A 401 22.98 12.66 19.36
N ALA A 402 22.82 12.43 18.05
CA ALA A 402 22.28 11.18 17.52
C ALA A 402 22.90 10.82 16.17
N TYR A 403 22.96 9.51 15.93
CA TYR A 403 23.24 8.91 14.64
C TYR A 403 21.96 8.24 14.14
N ILE A 404 21.51 8.62 12.94
CA ILE A 404 20.30 8.10 12.31
C ILE A 404 20.68 7.24 11.09
N ASN A 405 20.12 6.04 10.99
CA ASN A 405 20.40 5.13 9.88
C ASN A 405 19.18 4.31 9.41
N GLY A 406 19.38 3.51 8.35
CA GLY A 406 18.39 2.59 7.78
C GLY A 406 18.71 1.13 8.09
N HIS A 407 18.50 0.23 7.13
CA HIS A 407 18.87 -1.20 7.18
C HIS A 407 17.88 -2.13 7.91
N HIS A 408 16.65 -2.18 7.37
CA HIS A 408 15.65 -3.26 7.53
C HIS A 408 14.97 -3.47 8.91
N CYS A 409 15.06 -2.51 9.84
CA CYS A 409 14.30 -2.54 11.11
C CYS A 409 14.03 -1.14 11.67
N MET A 410 13.29 -1.07 12.78
CA MET A 410 13.10 0.15 13.57
C MET A 410 13.72 -0.06 14.95
N GLU A 411 14.66 0.79 15.35
CA GLU A 411 15.46 0.54 16.54
C GLU A 411 15.88 1.82 17.24
N HIS A 412 16.00 1.74 18.57
CA HIS A 412 16.66 2.75 19.37
C HIS A 412 17.59 2.09 20.39
N ILE A 413 18.90 2.33 20.25
CA ILE A 413 19.92 1.87 21.18
C ILE A 413 20.55 3.09 21.90
N SER A 414 20.66 2.96 23.22
CA SER A 414 21.27 3.96 24.11
C SER A 414 22.25 3.27 25.04
N THR A 415 23.55 3.51 24.87
CA THR A 415 24.59 2.82 25.65
C THR A 415 25.04 3.66 26.84
N SER A 416 25.57 3.01 27.90
CA SER A 416 26.14 3.74 29.04
C SER A 416 27.50 4.39 28.74
N HIS A 417 28.13 4.03 27.63
CA HIS A 417 29.49 4.45 27.27
C HIS A 417 29.52 5.62 26.30
N SER A 418 28.43 5.88 25.58
CA SER A 418 28.30 7.01 24.66
C SER A 418 27.10 7.88 25.01
N LYS A 419 27.21 9.18 24.74
CA LYS A 419 26.05 10.09 24.84
C LYS A 419 25.19 10.07 23.56
N ILE A 420 25.75 9.55 22.47
CA ILE A 420 25.08 9.47 21.17
C ILE A 420 23.90 8.50 21.29
N GLN A 421 22.73 8.89 20.79
CA GLN A 421 21.66 7.94 20.54
C GLN A 421 21.78 7.33 19.16
N PHE A 422 21.59 6.02 19.05
CA PHE A 422 21.60 5.31 17.79
C PHE A 422 20.15 4.99 17.42
N LEU A 423 19.67 5.61 16.33
CA LEU A 423 18.27 5.58 15.90
C LEU A 423 18.18 4.96 14.50
N THR A 424 17.65 3.76 14.40
CA THR A 424 17.46 3.07 13.12
C THR A 424 16.02 3.24 12.64
N SER A 425 15.83 3.82 11.46
CA SER A 425 14.54 3.95 10.77
C SER A 425 14.60 3.29 9.38
N GLY A 426 14.88 1.98 9.34
CA GLY A 426 15.08 1.20 8.12
C GLY A 426 13.89 0.35 7.66
N GLY A 427 12.74 0.44 8.35
CA GLY A 427 11.53 -0.33 8.04
C GLY A 427 10.61 0.27 6.98
N GLY A 428 11.08 1.18 6.11
CA GLY A 428 10.21 1.93 5.19
C GLY A 428 9.58 1.10 4.06
N SER A 429 10.16 -0.04 3.70
CA SER A 429 9.68 -0.91 2.62
C SER A 429 9.89 -2.39 2.90
N LYS A 430 11.00 -2.78 3.54
CA LYS A 430 11.31 -4.14 3.95
C LYS A 430 11.63 -4.19 5.43
N ALA A 431 11.11 -5.19 6.12
CA ALA A 431 11.41 -5.45 7.53
C ALA A 431 11.59 -6.97 7.77
N TRP A 432 12.53 -7.34 8.62
CA TRP A 432 12.93 -8.73 8.83
C TRP A 432 12.37 -9.28 10.13
N ARG A 433 11.17 -9.87 10.03
CA ARG A 433 10.43 -10.38 11.19
C ARG A 433 11.17 -11.52 11.89
N GLY A 434 11.33 -11.41 13.20
CA GLY A 434 11.89 -12.44 14.08
C GLY A 434 13.42 -12.59 14.02
N ASP A 435 14.13 -11.73 13.30
CA ASP A 435 15.60 -11.77 13.18
C ASP A 435 16.28 -10.78 14.12
N ILE A 436 16.21 -11.11 15.41
CA ILE A 436 16.78 -10.31 16.50
C ILE A 436 17.96 -11.04 17.18
N ARG A 437 19.08 -10.35 17.29
CA ARG A 437 20.24 -10.75 18.10
C ARG A 437 20.00 -10.43 19.57
N ASN A 438 20.57 -11.24 20.45
CA ASN A 438 20.53 -10.95 21.87
C ASN A 438 21.27 -9.63 22.18
N TRP A 439 20.61 -8.68 22.84
CA TRP A 439 21.17 -7.38 23.23
C TRP A 439 20.93 -7.11 24.71
N ASN A 440 21.69 -6.18 25.29
CA ASN A 440 21.47 -5.73 26.66
C ASN A 440 20.08 -5.03 26.78
N PRO A 441 19.13 -5.54 27.58
CA PRO A 441 17.81 -4.93 27.74
C PRO A 441 17.85 -3.51 28.33
N GLU A 442 18.94 -3.14 29.02
CA GLU A 442 19.12 -1.78 29.52
C GLU A 442 19.51 -0.79 28.42
N GLU A 443 20.03 -1.25 27.28
CA GLU A 443 20.48 -0.40 26.18
C GLU A 443 19.46 -0.35 25.03
N LEU A 444 18.83 -1.48 24.70
CA LEU A 444 17.84 -1.59 23.63
C LEU A 444 16.50 -1.01 24.08
N LYS A 445 16.21 0.23 23.68
CA LYS A 445 15.00 0.97 24.09
C LYS A 445 13.80 0.66 23.23
N LEU A 446 14.03 0.36 21.96
CA LEU A 446 13.04 -0.13 21.00
C LEU A 446 13.73 -1.12 20.07
N TYR A 447 13.05 -2.22 19.78
CA TYR A 447 13.26 -3.00 18.58
C TYR A 447 11.90 -3.37 18.01
N TYR A 448 11.68 -3.05 16.74
CA TYR A 448 10.48 -3.39 16.01
C TYR A 448 10.88 -3.90 14.61
N ASP A 449 10.41 -5.11 14.32
CA ASP A 449 10.75 -5.90 13.13
C ASP A 449 9.67 -5.83 12.04
N GLY A 450 8.76 -4.86 12.17
CA GLY A 450 7.78 -4.49 11.16
C GLY A 450 8.15 -3.22 10.41
N GLN A 451 7.30 -2.82 9.48
CA GLN A 451 7.48 -1.63 8.68
C GLN A 451 7.02 -0.36 9.42
N GLY A 452 7.64 0.78 9.11
CA GLY A 452 7.34 2.03 9.79
C GLY A 452 8.26 3.17 9.39
N PHE A 453 8.10 4.30 10.09
CA PHE A 453 8.93 5.50 9.91
C PHE A 453 9.12 6.24 11.24
N MET A 454 10.05 7.19 11.27
CA MET A 454 10.35 8.01 12.44
C MET A 454 10.10 9.50 12.14
N SER A 455 9.54 10.23 13.11
CA SER A 455 9.51 11.70 13.11
C SER A 455 10.51 12.28 14.11
N GLY A 456 11.04 13.46 13.82
CA GLY A 456 11.89 14.24 14.71
C GLY A 456 11.40 15.67 14.82
N GLN A 457 11.15 16.15 16.04
CA GLN A 457 10.79 17.54 16.32
C GLN A 457 11.81 18.14 17.29
N MET A 458 12.35 19.30 16.94
CA MET A 458 13.41 19.94 17.71
C MET A 458 13.07 21.38 18.04
N THR A 459 13.46 21.76 19.25
CA THR A 459 13.47 23.13 19.78
C THR A 459 14.87 23.40 20.33
N ASP A 460 15.13 24.65 20.71
CA ASP A 460 16.40 25.04 21.33
C ASP A 460 16.82 24.21 22.54
N THR A 461 15.86 23.65 23.27
CA THR A 461 16.09 22.96 24.54
C THR A 461 15.64 21.52 24.54
N LYS A 462 14.93 21.04 23.51
CA LYS A 462 14.38 19.69 23.47
C LYS A 462 14.32 19.12 22.06
N ALA A 463 14.77 17.89 21.89
CA ALA A 463 14.53 17.07 20.71
C ALA A 463 13.63 15.89 21.08
N VAL A 464 12.62 15.60 20.27
CA VAL A 464 11.67 14.49 20.43
C VAL A 464 11.72 13.65 19.17
N PHE A 465 11.87 12.34 19.35
CA PHE A 465 11.83 11.35 18.29
C PHE A 465 10.70 10.37 18.57
N VAL A 466 9.88 10.09 17.56
CA VAL A 466 8.73 9.20 17.66
C VAL A 466 8.79 8.19 16.52
N PHE A 467 8.68 6.91 16.85
CA PHE A 467 8.66 5.80 15.91
C PHE A 467 7.21 5.37 15.71
N TYR A 468 6.80 5.18 14.45
CA TYR A 468 5.47 4.76 14.07
C TYR A 468 5.52 3.45 13.29
N ASP A 469 4.48 2.62 13.41
CA ASP A 469 4.20 1.57 12.44
C ASP A 469 3.55 2.15 11.17
N ILE A 470 3.27 1.30 10.18
CA ILE A 470 2.61 1.69 8.93
C ILE A 470 1.19 2.26 9.10
N PHE A 471 0.57 2.02 10.25
CA PHE A 471 -0.77 2.51 10.58
C PHE A 471 -0.73 3.85 11.31
N GLY A 472 0.45 4.40 11.58
CA GLY A 472 0.62 5.64 12.33
C GLY A 472 0.53 5.45 13.85
N ASN A 473 0.51 4.21 14.36
CA ASN A 473 0.53 3.98 15.80
C ASN A 473 1.93 4.26 16.36
N VAL A 474 1.99 4.95 17.49
CA VAL A 474 3.27 5.21 18.19
C VAL A 474 3.80 3.91 18.79
N LEU A 475 4.95 3.47 18.30
CA LEU A 475 5.70 2.33 18.82
C LEU A 475 6.62 2.72 19.98
N HIS A 476 7.22 3.90 19.87
CA HIS A 476 8.17 4.42 20.85
C HIS A 476 8.28 5.93 20.74
N GLN A 477 8.46 6.57 21.89
CA GLN A 477 8.75 8.00 21.95
C GLN A 477 9.92 8.24 22.91
N TRP A 478 10.90 9.00 22.45
CA TRP A 478 12.03 9.41 23.24
C TRP A 478 12.31 10.90 23.09
N SER A 479 12.84 11.52 24.14
CA SER A 479 13.24 12.92 24.09
C SER A 479 14.48 13.20 24.92
N ILE A 480 15.30 14.12 24.42
CA ILE A 480 16.47 14.68 25.11
C ILE A 480 16.29 16.16 25.30
N SER A 481 16.82 16.69 26.41
CA SER A 481 16.79 18.11 26.72
C SER A 481 18.20 18.67 26.91
N LYS A 482 18.42 19.89 26.43
CA LYS A 482 19.62 20.70 26.68
C LYS A 482 19.23 21.87 27.57
N VAL A 483 20.07 22.17 28.57
CA VAL A 483 19.85 23.31 29.47
C VAL A 483 20.23 24.58 28.72
N SER A 484 19.33 25.58 28.67
CA SER A 484 19.69 26.89 28.11
C SER A 484 20.73 27.55 29.00
N HIS A 485 21.96 27.73 28.51
CA HIS A 485 22.87 28.67 29.15
C HIS A 485 22.40 30.08 28.78
N SER A 486 21.78 30.77 29.74
CA SER A 486 21.55 32.21 29.65
C SER A 486 22.91 32.88 29.46
N ALA A 487 23.10 33.57 28.34
CA ALA A 487 24.28 34.39 28.11
C ALA A 487 24.41 35.39 29.27
N ALA A 488 25.55 35.33 29.96
CA ALA A 488 25.97 36.32 30.96
C ALA A 488 26.69 37.49 30.27
#